data_AF-A0A917I3H6-F1
#
_entry.id   AF-A0A917I3H6-F1
#
_cell.length_a   1.000
_cell.length_b   1.000
_cell.length_c   1.000
_cell.angle_alpha   90.00
_cell.angle_beta   90.00
_cell.angle_gamma   90.00
#
_symmetry.space_group_name_H-M   'P 1'
#
loop_
_entity.id
_entity.type
_entity.pdbx_description
1 polymer ?
#
loop_
_entity_poly.entity_id
_entity_poly.type
_entity_poly.pdbx_seq_one_letter_code
_entity_poly.pdbx_strand_id
1 'polypeptide(L)'
;MSAAATAPAAFPPVAAGTRIGHVHLKVADLDRAIAFYGGVLGFQVQQHYGTQAAFLSAGGYHHHIGLNTWESRGGSPPPRGATGLFHTAFLYPTRRDLADALRRLIVAGIPLGGASDHGVSEALYLDDPDGNGVELYWDKPESEWPRKPDGSLAMVTERLDLDDLLKELEA
;
A
#
# COMPACT_ATOMS: atom_id res chain seq x y z
N MET A 1 9.30 -23.71 46.27
CA MET A 1 9.43 -22.25 46.04
C MET A 1 9.76 -22.06 44.57
N SER A 2 8.84 -21.50 43.77
CA SER A 2 9.07 -21.25 42.34
C SER A 2 9.71 -19.88 42.21
N ALA A 3 10.90 -19.81 41.59
CA ALA A 3 11.57 -18.56 41.31
C ALA A 3 10.82 -17.85 40.18
N ALA A 4 10.29 -16.65 40.45
CA ALA A 4 9.74 -15.79 39.41
C ALA A 4 10.86 -15.46 38.41
N ALA A 5 10.66 -15.85 37.14
CA ALA A 5 11.55 -15.43 36.07
C ALA A 5 11.42 -13.92 35.89
N THR A 6 12.52 -13.21 36.16
CA THR A 6 12.62 -11.77 35.92
C THR A 6 12.49 -11.53 34.42
N ALA A 7 11.48 -10.74 34.01
CA ALA A 7 11.35 -10.32 32.63
C ALA A 7 12.65 -9.63 32.18
N PRO A 8 13.18 -9.92 30.98
CA PRO A 8 14.39 -9.29 30.50
C PRO A 8 14.21 -7.77 30.46
N ALA A 9 15.28 -7.04 30.76
CA ALA A 9 15.30 -5.59 30.65
C ALA A 9 14.87 -5.19 29.23
N ALA A 10 13.90 -4.27 29.13
CA ALA A 10 13.39 -3.82 27.85
C ALA A 10 14.51 -3.16 27.04
N PHE A 11 14.69 -3.59 25.79
CA PHE A 11 15.57 -2.90 24.86
C PHE A 11 15.06 -1.46 24.63
N PRO A 12 15.95 -0.50 24.38
CA PRO A 12 15.51 0.85 24.01
C PRO A 12 14.67 0.80 22.72
N PRO A 13 13.71 1.72 22.55
CA PRO A 13 12.98 1.85 21.29
C PRO A 13 13.93 2.05 20.10
N VAL A 14 13.49 1.61 18.92
CA VAL A 14 14.19 1.90 17.66
C VAL A 14 14.29 3.41 17.45
N ALA A 15 15.34 3.86 16.76
CA ALA A 15 15.54 5.29 16.48
C ALA A 15 14.33 5.90 15.75
N ALA A 16 13.90 7.09 16.17
CA ALA A 16 12.66 7.73 15.69
C ALA A 16 12.62 8.01 14.17
N GLY A 17 13.77 8.07 13.50
CA GLY A 17 13.87 8.26 12.04
C GLY A 17 13.82 6.96 11.22
N THR A 18 13.71 5.79 11.86
CA THR A 18 13.58 4.52 11.15
C THR A 18 12.25 4.46 10.40
N ARG A 19 12.33 4.15 9.10
CA ARG A 19 11.17 4.03 8.21
C ARG A 19 11.25 2.75 7.39
N ILE A 20 10.10 2.30 6.90
CA ILE A 20 10.06 1.28 5.86
C ILE A 20 10.66 1.87 4.57
N GLY A 21 11.65 1.20 4.00
CA GLY A 21 12.31 1.64 2.77
C GLY A 21 11.62 1.10 1.52
N HIS A 22 11.29 -0.20 1.52
CA HIS A 22 10.69 -0.91 0.40
C HIS A 22 9.99 -2.19 0.86
N VAL A 23 9.12 -2.71 0.00
CA VAL A 23 8.55 -4.05 0.10
C VAL A 23 9.01 -4.91 -1.08
N HIS A 24 9.22 -6.19 -0.84
CA HIS A 24 9.42 -7.17 -1.92
C HIS A 24 8.20 -8.08 -2.01
N LEU A 25 7.58 -8.13 -3.18
CA LEU A 25 6.39 -8.93 -3.46
C LEU A 25 6.76 -10.13 -4.32
N LYS A 26 6.29 -11.30 -3.91
CA LYS A 26 6.36 -12.51 -4.72
C LYS A 26 5.26 -12.46 -5.77
N VAL A 27 5.64 -12.63 -7.02
CA VAL A 27 4.74 -12.57 -8.18
C VAL A 27 4.94 -13.81 -9.04
N ALA A 28 3.85 -14.37 -9.57
CA ALA A 28 3.95 -15.57 -10.38
C ALA A 28 4.51 -15.29 -11.79
N ASP A 29 4.23 -14.09 -12.29
CA ASP A 29 4.65 -13.61 -13.61
C ASP A 29 5.16 -12.17 -13.48
N LEU A 30 6.44 -11.98 -13.81
CA LEU A 30 7.11 -10.69 -13.63
C LEU A 30 6.57 -9.60 -14.57
N ASP A 31 6.32 -9.94 -15.83
CA ASP A 31 5.90 -8.98 -16.84
C ASP A 31 4.46 -8.53 -16.57
N ARG A 32 3.59 -9.45 -16.14
CA ARG A 32 2.23 -9.13 -15.68
C ARG A 32 2.25 -8.19 -14.48
N ALA A 33 3.12 -8.45 -13.50
CA ALA A 33 3.25 -7.59 -12.33
C ALA A 33 3.80 -6.21 -12.70
N ILE A 34 4.79 -6.12 -13.59
CA ILE A 34 5.30 -4.84 -14.11
C ILE A 34 4.19 -4.08 -14.87
N ALA A 35 3.37 -4.76 -15.67
CA ALA A 35 2.25 -4.13 -16.38
C ALA A 35 1.23 -3.52 -15.41
N PHE A 36 0.99 -4.16 -14.26
CA PHE A 36 0.14 -3.61 -13.21
C PHE A 36 0.80 -2.45 -12.46
N TYR A 37 1.91 -2.69 -11.78
CA TYR A 37 2.54 -1.68 -10.93
C TYR A 37 3.14 -0.53 -11.74
N GLY A 38 3.76 -0.82 -12.88
CA GLY A 38 4.38 0.18 -13.73
C GLY A 38 3.46 0.79 -14.78
N GLY A 39 2.55 -0.01 -15.35
CA GLY A 39 1.58 0.47 -16.34
C GLY A 39 0.36 1.12 -15.70
N VAL A 40 -0.40 0.36 -14.91
CA VAL A 40 -1.66 0.86 -14.31
C VAL A 40 -1.38 1.86 -13.19
N LEU A 41 -0.58 1.49 -12.19
CA LEU A 41 -0.27 2.36 -11.06
C LEU A 41 0.78 3.43 -11.39
N GLY A 42 1.56 3.23 -12.46
CA GLY A 42 2.48 4.25 -12.98
C GLY A 42 3.84 4.34 -12.30
N PHE A 43 4.25 3.34 -11.50
CA PHE A 43 5.60 3.30 -10.96
C PHE A 43 6.64 3.09 -12.08
N GLN A 44 7.79 3.72 -11.97
CA GLN A 44 8.85 3.61 -12.97
C GLN A 44 9.79 2.46 -12.62
N VAL A 45 10.08 1.59 -13.59
CA VAL A 45 11.11 0.56 -13.43
C VAL A 45 12.47 1.24 -13.39
N GLN A 46 13.17 1.09 -12.26
CA GLN A 46 14.51 1.60 -12.04
C GLN A 46 15.56 0.58 -12.46
N GLN A 47 15.29 -0.70 -12.22
CA GLN A 47 16.24 -1.77 -12.49
C GLN A 47 15.54 -3.10 -12.72
N HIS A 48 16.07 -3.90 -13.66
CA HIS A 48 15.77 -5.31 -13.78
C HIS A 48 16.93 -6.14 -13.20
N TYR A 49 16.60 -7.29 -12.61
CA TYR A 49 17.56 -8.32 -12.28
C TYR A 49 17.24 -9.57 -13.12
N GLY A 50 17.86 -9.65 -14.30
CA GLY A 50 17.56 -10.67 -15.29
C GLY A 50 16.06 -10.72 -15.59
N THR A 51 15.50 -11.94 -15.60
CA THR A 51 14.07 -12.21 -15.83
C THR A 51 13.33 -12.63 -14.56
N GLN A 52 13.93 -12.40 -13.39
CA GLN A 52 13.43 -12.90 -12.11
C GLN A 52 13.03 -11.80 -11.13
N ALA A 53 13.44 -10.55 -11.34
CA ALA A 53 12.98 -9.43 -10.54
C ALA A 53 13.05 -8.08 -11.26
N ALA A 54 12.23 -7.15 -10.82
CA ALA A 54 12.24 -5.75 -11.22
C ALA A 54 11.99 -4.84 -10.01
N PHE A 55 12.63 -3.67 -10.02
CA PHE A 55 12.61 -2.70 -8.94
C PHE A 55 11.95 -1.42 -9.43
N LEU A 56 10.89 -0.99 -8.74
CA LEU A 56 10.03 0.09 -9.18
C LEU A 56 9.93 1.20 -8.11
N SER A 57 9.85 2.45 -8.55
CA SER A 57 9.64 3.61 -7.67
C SER A 57 8.92 4.78 -8.35
N ALA A 58 8.50 5.74 -7.54
CA ALA A 58 8.10 7.06 -7.99
C ALA A 58 9.27 8.03 -7.81
N GLY A 59 9.43 8.99 -8.72
CA GLY A 59 10.39 10.10 -8.57
C GLY A 59 11.87 9.70 -8.53
N GLY A 60 12.25 8.52 -9.06
CA GLY A 60 13.66 8.10 -9.15
C GLY A 60 14.28 7.61 -7.83
N TYR A 61 13.48 7.30 -6.80
CA TYR A 61 13.99 6.61 -5.60
C TYR A 61 14.54 5.21 -5.96
N HIS A 62 15.47 4.67 -5.15
CA HIS A 62 16.14 3.38 -5.46
C HIS A 62 15.15 2.24 -5.74
N HIS A 63 14.13 2.05 -4.88
CA HIS A 63 12.87 1.35 -5.18
C HIS A 63 11.92 1.43 -3.98
N HIS A 64 10.63 1.53 -4.23
CA HIS A 64 9.59 1.26 -3.22
C HIS A 64 9.14 -0.21 -3.28
N ILE A 65 9.15 -0.80 -4.48
CA ILE A 65 8.59 -2.13 -4.75
C ILE A 65 9.66 -2.97 -5.45
N GLY A 66 9.98 -4.13 -4.88
CA GLY A 66 10.74 -5.20 -5.54
C GLY A 66 9.81 -6.33 -5.95
N LEU A 67 9.51 -6.45 -7.24
CA LEU A 67 8.74 -7.57 -7.79
C LEU A 67 9.70 -8.71 -8.08
N ASN A 68 9.44 -9.91 -7.56
CA ASN A 68 10.32 -11.06 -7.80
C ASN A 68 9.54 -12.38 -7.96
N THR A 69 10.05 -13.26 -8.81
CA THR A 69 9.51 -14.61 -9.02
C THR A 69 10.21 -15.67 -8.18
N TRP A 70 10.97 -15.26 -7.16
CA TRP A 70 11.73 -16.20 -6.31
C TRP A 70 10.76 -17.08 -5.54
N GLU A 71 10.91 -18.40 -5.70
CA GLU A 71 10.01 -19.41 -5.10
C GLU A 71 8.53 -19.24 -5.48
N SER A 72 8.22 -18.52 -6.56
CA SER A 72 6.83 -18.17 -6.92
C SER A 72 6.54 -18.18 -8.42
N ARG A 73 7.54 -18.34 -9.29
CA ARG A 73 7.35 -18.40 -10.75
C ARG A 73 6.29 -19.44 -11.14
N GLY A 74 5.24 -19.00 -11.83
CA GLY A 74 4.12 -19.84 -12.25
C GLY A 74 3.26 -20.40 -11.10
N GLY A 75 3.46 -19.89 -9.87
CA GLY A 75 2.72 -20.28 -8.69
C GLY A 75 1.30 -19.71 -8.63
N SER A 76 0.65 -19.89 -7.49
CA SER A 76 -0.70 -19.38 -7.21
C SER A 76 -0.70 -18.60 -5.89
N PRO A 77 -1.67 -17.68 -5.69
CA PRO A 77 -1.83 -16.96 -4.44
C PRO A 77 -2.01 -17.93 -3.24
N PRO A 78 -1.64 -17.52 -2.01
CA PRO A 78 -1.87 -18.33 -0.82
C PRO A 78 -3.38 -18.63 -0.63
N PRO A 79 -3.73 -19.80 -0.06
CA PRO A 79 -5.12 -20.13 0.20
C PRO A 79 -5.75 -19.16 1.22
N ARG A 80 -7.06 -18.92 1.09
CA ARG A 80 -7.80 -18.07 2.03
C ARG A 80 -7.62 -18.52 3.48
N GLY A 81 -7.41 -17.57 4.38
CA GLY A 81 -7.21 -17.82 5.81
C GLY A 81 -5.78 -18.24 6.19
N ALA A 82 -4.86 -18.36 5.24
CA ALA A 82 -3.45 -18.49 5.54
C ALA A 82 -2.88 -17.17 6.09
N THR A 83 -1.86 -17.28 6.95
CA THR A 83 -1.07 -16.11 7.37
C THR A 83 -0.29 -15.55 6.18
N GLY A 84 -0.17 -14.23 6.10
CA GLY A 84 0.56 -13.56 5.03
C GLY A 84 0.47 -12.05 5.15
N LEU A 85 0.96 -11.36 4.11
CA LEU A 85 0.77 -9.93 3.96
C LEU A 85 -0.72 -9.64 3.76
N PHE A 86 -1.28 -8.72 4.54
CA PHE A 86 -2.66 -8.26 4.34
C PHE A 86 -2.73 -7.27 3.16
N HIS A 87 -2.00 -6.16 3.24
CA HIS A 87 -1.78 -5.28 2.10
C HIS A 87 -0.47 -4.49 2.22
N THR A 88 -0.02 -3.90 1.11
CA THR A 88 0.96 -2.80 1.09
C THR A 88 0.23 -1.49 0.79
N ALA A 89 0.45 -0.47 1.63
CA ALA A 89 -0.13 0.85 1.46
C ALA A 89 0.83 1.85 0.80
N PHE A 90 0.37 2.56 -0.23
CA PHE A 90 1.11 3.61 -0.93
C PHE A 90 0.47 4.97 -0.67
N LEU A 91 1.21 5.85 0.00
CA LEU A 91 0.80 7.21 0.31
C LEU A 91 1.00 8.13 -0.91
N TYR A 92 -0.08 8.78 -1.33
CA TYR A 92 -0.08 9.79 -2.38
C TYR A 92 0.11 11.20 -1.79
N PRO A 93 0.88 12.09 -2.45
CA PRO A 93 1.16 13.43 -1.92
C PRO A 93 -0.08 14.33 -1.83
N THR A 94 -1.02 14.16 -2.75
CA THR A 94 -2.25 14.96 -2.82
C THR A 94 -3.47 14.09 -3.06
N ARG A 95 -4.65 14.59 -2.67
CA ARG A 95 -5.94 13.97 -2.97
C ARG A 95 -6.15 13.81 -4.47
N ARG A 96 -5.71 14.79 -5.27
CA ARG A 96 -5.75 14.74 -6.74
C ARG A 96 -4.91 13.59 -7.31
N ASP A 97 -3.74 13.30 -6.74
CA ASP A 97 -2.92 12.18 -7.21
C ASP A 97 -3.60 10.83 -6.91
N LEU A 98 -4.31 10.71 -5.78
CA LEU A 98 -5.16 9.54 -5.48
C LEU A 98 -6.33 9.45 -6.47
N ALA A 99 -6.96 10.57 -6.83
CA ALA A 99 -8.01 10.62 -7.84
C ALA A 99 -7.53 10.15 -9.23
N ASP A 100 -6.30 10.53 -9.63
CA ASP A 100 -5.73 10.04 -10.89
C ASP A 100 -5.46 8.53 -10.83
N ALA A 101 -5.02 8.01 -9.68
CA ALA A 101 -4.87 6.57 -9.48
C ALA A 101 -6.22 5.85 -9.63
N LEU A 102 -7.30 6.37 -9.01
CA LEU A 102 -8.66 5.84 -9.17
C LEU A 102 -9.09 5.84 -10.65
N ARG A 103 -8.89 6.95 -11.37
CA ARG A 103 -9.20 7.04 -12.80
C ARG A 103 -8.47 5.98 -13.61
N ARG A 104 -7.17 5.75 -13.35
CA ARG A 104 -6.38 4.72 -14.05
C ARG A 104 -6.91 3.32 -13.78
N LEU A 105 -7.30 3.00 -12.55
CA LEU A 105 -7.92 1.72 -12.20
C LEU A 105 -9.23 1.50 -12.97
N ILE A 106 -10.10 2.51 -13.02
CA ILE A 106 -11.37 2.48 -13.78
C ILE A 106 -11.11 2.23 -15.26
N VAL A 107 -10.18 2.99 -15.88
CA VAL A 107 -9.83 2.84 -17.30
C VAL A 107 -9.25 1.46 -17.61
N ALA A 108 -8.45 0.92 -16.69
CA ALA A 108 -7.86 -0.42 -16.81
C ALA A 108 -8.85 -1.55 -16.49
N GLY A 109 -10.06 -1.24 -16.02
CA GLY A 109 -11.07 -2.23 -15.62
C GLY A 109 -10.69 -3.02 -14.37
N ILE A 110 -9.84 -2.47 -13.50
CA ILE A 110 -9.42 -3.11 -12.25
C ILE A 110 -10.46 -2.78 -11.16
N PRO A 111 -11.15 -3.79 -10.59
CA PRO A 111 -12.14 -3.56 -9.56
C PRO A 111 -11.49 -3.19 -8.22
N LEU A 112 -12.16 -2.34 -7.46
CA LEU A 112 -11.85 -2.14 -6.05
C LEU A 112 -12.43 -3.28 -5.20
N GLY A 113 -11.66 -3.75 -4.23
CA GLY A 113 -12.15 -4.57 -3.13
C GLY A 113 -12.86 -3.76 -2.04
N GLY A 114 -12.60 -2.45 -1.97
CA GLY A 114 -13.26 -1.51 -1.06
C GLY A 114 -12.72 -0.09 -1.22
N ALA A 115 -13.40 0.88 -0.60
CA ALA A 115 -12.93 2.25 -0.48
C ALA A 115 -13.53 2.90 0.77
N SER A 116 -12.69 3.58 1.54
CA SER A 116 -13.06 4.07 2.88
C SER A 116 -12.53 5.48 3.14
N ASP A 117 -13.34 6.28 3.84
CA ASP A 117 -12.90 7.47 4.54
C ASP A 117 -12.72 7.12 6.02
N HIS A 118 -11.49 7.28 6.53
CA HIS A 118 -11.15 7.00 7.91
C HIS A 118 -11.20 8.22 8.84
N GLY A 119 -11.63 9.37 8.31
CA GLY A 119 -11.59 10.69 8.95
C GLY A 119 -10.20 11.33 8.96
N VAL A 120 -9.14 10.51 8.88
CA VAL A 120 -7.73 10.95 8.82
C VAL A 120 -7.11 10.72 7.44
N SER A 121 -7.65 9.76 6.69
CA SER A 121 -7.18 9.38 5.36
C SER A 121 -8.35 8.89 4.50
N GLU A 122 -8.19 9.00 3.19
CA GLU A 122 -9.07 8.37 2.20
C GLU A 122 -8.27 7.27 1.50
N ALA A 123 -8.86 6.08 1.38
CA ALA A 123 -8.16 4.88 0.91
C ALA A 123 -8.97 4.08 -0.10
N LEU A 124 -8.26 3.53 -1.09
CA LEU A 124 -8.75 2.61 -2.10
C LEU A 124 -8.07 1.25 -1.89
N TYR A 125 -8.86 0.19 -1.82
CA TYR A 125 -8.38 -1.18 -1.61
C TYR A 125 -8.61 -2.02 -2.86
N LEU A 126 -7.59 -2.76 -3.25
CA LEU A 126 -7.62 -3.67 -4.40
C LEU A 126 -6.59 -4.78 -4.21
N ASP A 127 -6.64 -5.78 -5.08
CA ASP A 127 -5.63 -6.82 -5.15
C ASP A 127 -4.79 -6.64 -6.42
N ASP A 128 -3.49 -6.92 -6.31
CA ASP A 128 -2.64 -7.05 -7.50
C ASP A 128 -2.94 -8.35 -8.28
N PRO A 129 -2.33 -8.57 -9.47
CA PRO A 129 -2.62 -9.74 -10.29
C PRO A 129 -2.32 -11.10 -9.63
N ASP A 130 -1.53 -11.12 -8.55
CA ASP A 130 -1.16 -12.30 -7.79
C ASP A 130 -1.87 -12.35 -6.41
N GLY A 131 -2.87 -11.48 -6.19
CA GLY A 131 -3.68 -11.47 -4.98
C GLY A 131 -3.00 -10.85 -3.77
N ASN A 132 -1.89 -10.11 -3.95
CA ASN A 132 -1.34 -9.31 -2.87
C ASN A 132 -2.24 -8.08 -2.66
N GLY A 133 -2.67 -7.84 -1.43
CA GLY A 133 -3.47 -6.66 -1.12
C GLY A 133 -2.68 -5.37 -1.36
N VAL A 134 -3.35 -4.38 -1.93
CA VAL A 134 -2.82 -3.04 -2.21
C VAL A 134 -3.80 -2.03 -1.63
N GLU A 135 -3.25 -1.05 -0.91
CA GLU A 135 -3.95 0.16 -0.48
C GLU A 135 -3.30 1.36 -1.16
N LEU A 136 -4.11 2.20 -1.80
CA LEU A 136 -3.70 3.51 -2.31
C LEU A 136 -4.41 4.54 -1.45
N TYR A 137 -3.67 5.42 -0.78
CA TYR A 137 -4.30 6.34 0.15
C TYR A 137 -3.67 7.73 0.13
N TRP A 138 -4.43 8.69 0.62
CA TRP A 138 -3.99 10.05 0.87
C TRP A 138 -4.37 10.43 2.31
N ASP A 139 -3.42 11.01 3.04
CA ASP A 139 -3.67 11.57 4.37
C ASP A 139 -4.29 12.96 4.23
N LYS A 140 -5.41 13.17 4.92
CA LYS A 140 -5.97 14.51 5.10
C LYS A 140 -4.99 15.37 5.90
N PRO A 141 -4.99 16.70 5.74
CA PRO A 141 -4.18 17.57 6.59
C PRO A 141 -4.43 17.29 8.07
N GLU A 142 -3.37 17.16 8.88
CA GLU A 142 -3.51 16.77 10.30
C GLU A 142 -4.41 17.73 11.11
N SER A 143 -4.47 19.00 10.70
CA SER A 143 -5.38 20.00 11.28
C SER A 143 -6.86 19.66 11.15
N GLU A 144 -7.23 18.80 10.20
CA GLU A 144 -8.59 18.35 9.94
C GLU A 144 -8.92 17.03 10.65
N TRP A 145 -7.93 16.37 11.26
CA TRP A 145 -8.13 15.06 11.86
C TRP A 145 -9.10 15.14 13.05
N PRO A 146 -10.11 14.26 13.11
CA PRO A 146 -11.09 14.27 14.18
C PRO A 146 -10.43 13.87 15.50
N ARG A 147 -10.67 14.66 16.56
CA ARG A 147 -10.13 14.43 17.91
C ARG A 147 -11.23 14.43 18.95
N LYS A 148 -11.09 13.54 19.93
CA LYS A 148 -11.93 13.50 21.13
C LYS A 148 -11.54 14.65 22.08
N PRO A 149 -12.36 14.96 23.10
CA PRO A 149 -12.04 15.98 24.10
C PRO A 149 -10.71 15.77 24.85
N ASP A 150 -10.22 14.53 24.92
CA ASP A 150 -8.93 14.17 25.53
C ASP A 150 -7.72 14.30 24.59
N GLY A 151 -7.94 14.74 23.34
CA GLY A 151 -6.92 14.93 22.32
C GLY A 151 -6.58 13.67 21.50
N SER A 152 -7.12 12.51 21.87
CA SER A 152 -6.94 11.26 21.09
C SER A 152 -7.71 11.30 19.77
N LEU A 153 -7.24 10.56 18.76
CA LEU A 153 -7.90 10.49 17.46
C LEU A 153 -9.28 9.80 17.56
N ALA A 154 -10.26 10.37 16.87
CA ALA A 154 -11.59 9.83 16.70
C ALA A 154 -11.79 9.31 15.26
N MET A 155 -10.96 8.33 14.87
CA MET A 155 -11.04 7.71 13.54
C MET A 155 -12.41 7.06 13.32
N VAL A 156 -12.88 7.13 12.08
CA VAL A 156 -14.11 6.50 11.62
C VAL A 156 -13.80 5.48 10.51
N THR A 157 -14.82 4.82 9.99
CA THR A 157 -14.70 4.03 8.76
C THR A 157 -16.02 4.19 8.03
N GLU A 158 -16.05 5.20 7.18
CA GLU A 158 -17.20 5.56 6.38
C GLU A 158 -16.94 5.21 4.91
N ARG A 159 -18.01 5.16 4.11
CA ARG A 159 -17.89 4.93 2.69
C ARG A 159 -17.26 6.16 2.03
N LEU A 160 -16.19 5.96 1.27
CA LEU A 160 -15.61 7.02 0.46
C LEU A 160 -16.55 7.40 -0.71
N ASP A 161 -16.76 8.70 -0.91
CA ASP A 161 -17.44 9.23 -2.10
C ASP A 161 -16.47 9.27 -3.28
N LEU A 162 -16.56 8.26 -4.16
CA LEU A 162 -15.67 8.13 -5.32
C LEU A 162 -15.95 9.17 -6.41
N ASP A 163 -17.20 9.63 -6.54
CA ASP A 163 -17.56 10.66 -7.51
C ASP A 163 -16.99 12.02 -7.06
N ASP A 164 -17.04 12.30 -5.76
CA ASP A 164 -16.38 13.47 -5.19
C ASP A 164 -14.86 13.44 -5.36
N LEU A 165 -14.23 12.29 -5.09
CA LEU A 165 -12.80 12.12 -5.31
C LEU A 165 -12.41 12.38 -6.78
N LEU A 166 -13.20 11.88 -7.75
CA LEU A 166 -12.89 12.08 -9.18
C LEU A 166 -13.01 13.54 -9.64
N LYS A 167 -13.82 14.37 -8.97
CA LYS A 167 -13.92 15.81 -9.28
C LYS A 167 -12.62 16.56 -9.03
N GLU A 168 -11.71 16.03 -8.21
CA GLU A 168 -10.36 16.59 -8.02
C GLU A 168 -9.59 16.71 -9.33
N LEU A 169 -9.96 15.96 -10.37
CA LEU A 169 -9.31 16.01 -11.70
C LEU A 169 -9.84 17.14 -12.60
N GLU A 170 -11.02 17.67 -12.30
CA GLU A 170 -11.68 18.74 -13.06
C GLU A 170 -11.20 20.15 -12.66
N ALA A 171 -10.61 20.26 -11.47
CA ALA A 171 -10.06 21.48 -10.90
C ALA A 171 -8.72 21.90 -11.55
#